data_AF-A0A523RYL5-F1
#
_entry.id   AF-A0A523RYL5-F1
#
_cell.length_a   1.000
_cell.length_b   1.000
_cell.length_c   1.000
_cell.angle_alpha   90.00
_cell.angle_beta   90.00
_cell.angle_gamma   90.00
#
_symmetry.space_group_name_H-M   'P 1'
#
loop_
_entity.id
_entity.type
_entity.pdbx_description
1 polymer ?
#
loop_
_entity_poly.entity_id
_entity_poly.type
_entity_poly.pdbx_seq_one_letter_code
_entity_poly.pdbx_strand_id
1 'polypeptide(L)'
;MSRSPVDVYRGLLFTQLEESIPGQIETIVSRFTDSQFVGEKISVHLTRFVRIFTRLVAYLDGRDVATLSDVTVAIDVLDYFTSSSKWWLMSRKDPGFVLRPPSREPREFIKSIADLQLSGATLQRATTAADKLSRFLVEHELANSALQGELREDLLSSWALLSAFSCKAQGRNVTTEADFETGYDIIRILFFHTPVEDFTTLTTIRRLGSHTILPQAANVGVSPGFDKKLNESVAARLENVHKDQLAGMASSTSGASRTILTNSIRLLGQVQAVKQGIERLEDEHYDSMIIGALEMFDKIGISSEFLQDESAAAQIFQGLKLGEGVEERIKLLIRRLEGLVVDSTGNKDFLLQYARLVPRLVALLLLLASKAKVSPEAPLTDLDLKKGLILLHYLISG
;
A
#
# COMPACT_ATOMS: atom_id res chain seq x y z
N MET A 1 15.85 -4.72 7.39
CA MET A 1 16.58 -5.21 8.58
C MET A 1 15.58 -5.97 9.45
N SER A 2 15.94 -7.13 10.01
CA SER A 2 15.02 -7.92 10.86
C SER A 2 14.88 -7.27 12.23
N ARG A 3 13.66 -7.18 12.75
CA ARG A 3 13.38 -6.69 14.10
C ARG A 3 13.58 -7.78 15.15
N SER A 4 13.94 -7.39 16.37
CA SER A 4 14.06 -8.31 17.50
C SER A 4 12.65 -8.75 17.96
N PRO A 5 12.43 -10.05 18.22
CA PRO A 5 11.16 -10.53 18.76
C PRO A 5 10.76 -9.83 20.06
N VAL A 6 11.71 -9.56 20.96
CA VAL A 6 11.45 -8.90 22.24
C VAL A 6 10.85 -7.50 22.02
N ASP A 7 11.42 -6.73 21.11
CA ASP A 7 10.99 -5.35 20.87
C ASP A 7 9.61 -5.30 20.21
N VAL A 8 9.35 -6.21 19.27
CA VAL A 8 8.04 -6.27 18.60
C VAL A 8 6.96 -6.73 19.57
N TYR A 9 7.18 -7.79 20.35
CA TYR A 9 6.17 -8.23 21.32
C TYR A 9 5.96 -7.21 22.43
N ARG A 10 7.01 -6.51 22.87
CA ARG A 10 6.89 -5.36 23.77
C ARG A 10 6.00 -4.28 23.14
N GLY A 11 6.25 -3.90 21.89
CA GLY A 11 5.39 -2.97 21.15
C GLY A 11 3.92 -3.40 21.12
N LEU A 12 3.65 -4.65 20.73
CA LEU A 12 2.29 -5.19 20.68
C LEU A 12 1.58 -5.25 22.03
N LEU A 13 2.31 -5.35 23.14
CA LEU A 13 1.74 -5.38 24.49
C LEU A 13 1.48 -3.98 25.05
N PHE A 14 2.37 -3.02 24.76
CA PHE A 14 2.35 -1.71 25.40
C PHE A 14 1.77 -0.59 24.54
N THR A 15 1.61 -0.79 23.23
CA THR A 15 0.88 0.15 22.38
C THR A 15 -0.61 0.15 22.76
N GLN A 16 -1.07 1.28 23.28
CA GLN A 16 -2.45 1.48 23.71
C GLN A 16 -3.37 1.74 22.52
N LEU A 17 -4.63 1.36 22.65
CA LEU A 17 -5.67 1.76 21.72
C LEU A 17 -6.39 2.97 22.29
N GLU A 18 -6.64 4.00 21.49
CA GLU A 18 -7.59 5.06 21.87
C GLU A 18 -8.95 4.47 22.27
N GLU A 19 -9.63 5.10 23.23
CA GLU A 19 -10.87 4.58 23.83
C GLU A 19 -11.97 4.26 22.80
N SER A 20 -12.01 4.99 21.69
CA SER A 20 -13.02 4.80 20.64
C SER A 20 -12.75 3.61 19.71
N ILE A 21 -11.51 3.10 19.67
CA ILE A 21 -11.08 2.09 18.70
C ILE A 21 -11.78 0.74 18.88
N PRO A 22 -11.89 0.16 20.10
CA PRO A 22 -12.52 -1.15 20.27
C PRO A 22 -13.94 -1.21 19.69
N GLY A 23 -14.76 -0.19 19.97
CA GLY A 23 -16.13 -0.12 19.44
C GLY A 23 -16.19 0.07 17.93
N GLN A 24 -15.22 0.78 17.35
CA GLN A 24 -15.13 0.95 15.89
C GLN A 24 -14.74 -0.36 15.19
N ILE A 25 -13.77 -1.10 15.73
CA ILE A 25 -13.39 -2.42 15.20
C ILE A 25 -14.61 -3.34 15.21
N GLU A 26 -15.34 -3.42 16.32
CA GLU A 26 -16.54 -4.24 16.44
C GLU A 26 -17.63 -3.86 15.42
N THR A 27 -17.83 -2.55 15.21
CA THR A 27 -18.79 -2.03 14.23
C THR A 27 -18.44 -2.40 12.79
N ILE A 28 -17.15 -2.51 12.47
CA ILE A 28 -16.67 -2.88 11.13
C ILE A 28 -16.73 -4.40 10.96
N VAL A 29 -16.21 -5.17 11.92
CA VAL A 29 -16.07 -6.63 11.79
C VAL A 29 -17.41 -7.37 11.85
N SER A 30 -18.40 -6.84 12.58
CA SER A 30 -19.76 -7.39 12.63
C SER A 30 -20.47 -7.42 11.27
N ARG A 31 -20.02 -6.60 10.30
CA ARG A 31 -20.60 -6.54 8.95
C ARG A 31 -20.26 -7.76 8.09
N PHE A 32 -19.19 -8.49 8.43
CA PHE A 32 -18.74 -9.63 7.66
C PHE A 32 -19.66 -10.84 7.85
N THR A 33 -19.74 -11.38 9.07
CA THR A 33 -20.63 -12.49 9.44
C THR A 33 -20.63 -12.75 10.96
N ASP A 34 -21.75 -13.29 11.47
CA ASP A 34 -21.92 -13.77 12.84
C ASP A 34 -21.77 -15.30 12.98
N SER A 35 -21.34 -15.99 11.91
CA SER A 35 -21.14 -17.44 11.93
C SER A 35 -20.09 -17.87 12.95
N GLN A 36 -20.25 -19.10 13.47
CA GLN A 36 -19.28 -19.74 14.33
C GLN A 36 -18.04 -20.20 13.55
N PHE A 37 -16.88 -20.08 14.18
CA PHE A 37 -15.58 -20.52 13.69
C PHE A 37 -14.68 -20.80 14.91
N VAL A 38 -14.16 -22.03 15.02
CA VAL A 38 -13.26 -22.43 16.12
C VAL A 38 -13.87 -22.17 17.53
N GLY A 39 -15.18 -22.37 17.67
CA GLY A 39 -15.88 -22.25 18.95
C GLY A 39 -16.24 -20.82 19.37
N GLU A 40 -15.87 -19.80 18.59
CA GLU A 40 -16.31 -18.41 18.77
C GLU A 40 -16.90 -17.86 17.48
N LYS A 41 -17.44 -16.63 17.50
CA LYS A 41 -17.89 -15.97 16.28
C LYS A 41 -16.69 -15.53 15.44
N ILE A 42 -16.81 -15.59 14.11
CA ILE A 42 -15.81 -15.05 13.18
C ILE A 42 -15.46 -13.59 13.52
N SER A 43 -16.46 -12.77 13.88
CA SER A 43 -16.28 -11.38 14.28
C SER A 43 -15.32 -11.21 15.47
N VAL A 44 -15.27 -12.16 16.41
CA VAL A 44 -14.32 -12.14 17.54
C VAL A 44 -12.89 -12.36 17.04
N HIS A 45 -12.67 -13.35 16.18
CA HIS A 45 -11.34 -13.59 15.62
C HIS A 45 -10.87 -12.44 14.73
N LEU A 46 -11.77 -11.86 13.93
CA LEU A 46 -11.48 -10.68 13.11
C LEU A 46 -11.15 -9.47 13.99
N THR A 47 -11.86 -9.26 15.10
CA THR A 47 -11.57 -8.17 16.05
C THR A 47 -10.16 -8.28 16.59
N ARG A 48 -9.77 -9.48 17.02
CA ARG A 48 -8.43 -9.80 17.51
C ARG A 48 -7.34 -9.62 16.45
N PHE A 49 -7.60 -10.04 15.22
CA PHE A 49 -6.72 -9.81 14.08
C PHE A 49 -6.54 -8.32 13.79
N VAL A 50 -7.63 -7.55 13.69
CA VAL A 50 -7.54 -6.11 13.44
C VAL A 50 -6.78 -5.42 14.56
N ARG A 51 -7.08 -5.76 15.82
CA ARG A 51 -6.40 -5.23 17.01
C ARG A 51 -4.88 -5.42 16.95
N ILE A 52 -4.39 -6.63 16.64
CA ILE A 52 -2.94 -6.89 16.63
C ILE A 52 -2.24 -6.07 15.54
N PHE A 53 -2.84 -5.93 14.36
CA PHE A 53 -2.28 -5.13 13.27
C PHE A 53 -2.40 -3.62 13.54
N THR A 54 -3.46 -3.16 14.21
CA THR A 54 -3.58 -1.77 14.66
C THR A 54 -2.45 -1.39 15.61
N ARG A 55 -2.15 -2.25 16.60
CA ARG A 55 -1.00 -2.04 17.50
C ARG A 55 0.33 -2.13 16.75
N LEU A 56 0.47 -3.10 15.84
CA LEU A 56 1.69 -3.27 15.05
C LEU A 56 2.00 -2.01 14.24
N VAL A 57 1.03 -1.47 13.50
CA VAL A 57 1.24 -0.30 12.63
C VAL A 57 1.65 0.91 13.45
N ALA A 58 0.96 1.20 14.55
CA ALA A 58 1.33 2.30 15.45
C ALA A 58 2.74 2.12 16.03
N TYR A 59 3.07 0.92 16.51
CA TYR A 59 4.41 0.61 17.00
C TYR A 59 5.49 0.79 15.92
N LEU A 60 5.24 0.31 14.69
CA LEU A 60 6.17 0.43 13.57
C LEU A 60 6.39 1.88 13.14
N ASP A 61 5.41 2.74 13.39
CA ASP A 61 5.46 4.19 13.18
C ASP A 61 6.06 4.94 14.39
N GLY A 62 6.56 4.22 15.40
CA GLY A 62 7.20 4.78 16.59
C GLY A 62 6.23 5.41 17.59
N ARG A 63 4.94 5.03 17.54
CA ARG A 63 3.89 5.57 18.41
C ARG A 63 3.45 4.55 19.45
N ASP A 64 3.25 5.05 20.68
CA ASP A 64 2.75 4.26 21.81
C ASP A 64 1.21 4.24 21.88
N VAL A 65 0.54 5.07 21.09
CA VAL A 65 -0.93 5.13 21.01
C VAL A 65 -1.36 4.94 19.56
N ALA A 66 -2.20 3.93 19.34
CA ALA A 66 -2.83 3.66 18.06
C ALA A 66 -4.10 4.50 17.90
N THR A 67 -4.30 4.97 16.67
CA THR A 67 -5.36 5.89 16.24
C THR A 67 -6.31 5.21 15.25
N LEU A 68 -7.40 5.87 14.87
CA LEU A 68 -8.29 5.39 13.81
C LEU A 68 -7.59 5.19 12.45
N SER A 69 -6.52 5.94 12.17
CA SER A 69 -5.74 5.72 10.94
C SER A 69 -5.09 4.33 10.93
N ASP A 70 -4.62 3.86 12.09
CA ASP A 70 -4.00 2.53 12.24
C ASP A 70 -5.04 1.41 12.12
N VAL A 71 -6.27 1.64 12.57
CA VAL A 71 -7.40 0.74 12.33
C VAL A 71 -7.69 0.61 10.84
N THR A 72 -7.67 1.72 10.11
CA THR A 72 -7.87 1.71 8.65
C THR A 72 -6.80 0.85 7.97
N VAL A 73 -5.53 1.02 8.33
CA VAL A 73 -4.44 0.20 7.81
C VAL A 73 -4.62 -1.28 8.16
N ALA A 74 -5.01 -1.60 9.40
CA ALA A 74 -5.25 -2.98 9.82
C ALA A 74 -6.41 -3.66 9.06
N ILE A 75 -7.47 -2.91 8.75
CA ILE A 75 -8.56 -3.38 7.89
C ILE A 75 -8.05 -3.64 6.47
N ASP A 76 -7.11 -2.84 5.98
CA ASP A 76 -6.56 -2.98 4.62
C ASP A 76 -5.62 -4.17 4.51
N VAL A 77 -4.95 -4.53 5.61
CA VAL A 77 -4.22 -5.79 5.74
C VAL A 77 -5.18 -6.97 5.67
N LEU A 78 -6.30 -6.93 6.40
CA LEU A 78 -7.32 -7.97 6.33
C LEU A 78 -7.92 -8.09 4.91
N ASP A 79 -8.28 -6.97 4.30
CA ASP A 79 -8.75 -6.88 2.92
C ASP A 79 -7.72 -7.48 1.96
N TYR A 80 -6.43 -7.16 2.11
CA TYR A 80 -5.38 -7.74 1.29
C TYR A 80 -5.36 -9.28 1.35
N PHE A 81 -5.39 -9.86 2.55
CA PHE A 81 -5.34 -11.32 2.72
C PHE A 81 -6.61 -12.03 2.22
N THR A 82 -7.74 -11.34 2.22
CA THR A 82 -9.03 -11.91 1.84
C THR A 82 -9.35 -11.67 0.37
N SER A 83 -8.86 -10.60 -0.26
CA SER A 83 -9.06 -10.31 -1.68
C SER A 83 -7.95 -10.85 -2.59
N SER A 84 -6.71 -10.99 -2.10
CA SER A 84 -5.58 -11.36 -2.94
C SER A 84 -5.34 -12.86 -2.99
N SER A 85 -4.84 -13.35 -4.13
CA SER A 85 -4.37 -14.72 -4.28
C SER A 85 -2.87 -14.83 -4.03
N LYS A 86 -2.45 -16.02 -3.56
CA LYS A 86 -1.04 -16.42 -3.40
C LYS A 86 -0.19 -15.52 -2.51
N TRP A 87 -0.79 -14.81 -1.54
CA TRP A 87 -0.03 -14.08 -0.52
C TRP A 87 0.78 -15.01 0.38
N TRP A 88 0.35 -16.27 0.50
CA TRP A 88 1.05 -17.34 1.24
C TRP A 88 2.40 -17.76 0.62
N LEU A 89 2.80 -17.16 -0.50
CA LEU A 89 4.14 -17.34 -1.08
C LEU A 89 5.15 -16.31 -0.56
N MET A 90 4.72 -15.36 0.27
CA MET A 90 5.61 -14.40 0.91
C MET A 90 6.67 -15.13 1.74
N SER A 91 7.90 -14.64 1.72
CA SER A 91 9.04 -15.29 2.38
C SER A 91 9.89 -14.27 3.12
N ARG A 92 10.80 -14.74 3.99
CA ARG A 92 11.74 -13.84 4.69
C ARG A 92 12.69 -13.11 3.73
N LYS A 93 12.90 -13.64 2.52
CA LYS A 93 13.74 -13.02 1.47
C LYS A 93 12.99 -11.97 0.66
N ASP A 94 11.66 -12.12 0.54
CA ASP A 94 10.75 -11.18 -0.14
C ASP A 94 9.54 -10.93 0.79
N PRO A 95 9.72 -10.14 1.89
CA PRO A 95 8.73 -10.00 2.95
C PRO A 95 7.65 -8.94 2.66
N GLY A 96 7.53 -8.48 1.42
CA GLY A 96 6.65 -7.36 1.04
C GLY A 96 5.26 -7.79 0.56
N PHE A 97 4.26 -6.96 0.85
CA PHE A 97 3.00 -6.95 0.15
C PHE A 97 3.21 -6.61 -1.32
N VAL A 98 2.57 -7.40 -2.18
CA VAL A 98 2.57 -7.15 -3.61
C VAL A 98 1.24 -6.51 -3.94
N LEU A 99 1.23 -5.25 -4.37
CA LEU A 99 0.01 -4.47 -4.64
C LEU A 99 -0.72 -4.99 -5.90
N ARG A 100 -1.43 -6.11 -5.75
CA ARG A 100 -2.16 -6.81 -6.81
C ARG A 100 -3.61 -6.34 -6.89
N PRO A 101 -4.23 -6.38 -8.08
CA PRO A 101 -5.69 -6.28 -8.19
C PRO A 101 -6.38 -7.34 -7.32
N PRO A 102 -7.54 -7.02 -6.72
CA PRO A 102 -8.32 -8.00 -5.97
C PRO A 102 -8.72 -9.16 -6.89
N SER A 103 -8.61 -10.39 -6.38
CA SER A 103 -8.96 -11.62 -7.09
C SER A 103 -10.32 -12.20 -6.69
N ARG A 104 -10.93 -11.67 -5.63
CA ARG A 104 -12.23 -12.05 -5.09
C ARG A 104 -12.75 -10.97 -4.16
N GLU A 105 -14.04 -11.02 -3.85
CA GLU A 105 -14.67 -10.11 -2.90
C GLU A 105 -14.38 -10.56 -1.44
N PRO A 106 -13.83 -9.66 -0.59
CA PRO A 106 -13.45 -9.97 0.79
C PRO A 106 -14.56 -10.56 1.65
N ARG A 107 -15.77 -10.01 1.58
CA ARG A 107 -16.87 -10.39 2.46
C ARG A 107 -17.40 -11.78 2.14
N GLU A 108 -17.56 -12.10 0.87
CA GLU A 108 -17.88 -13.44 0.38
C GLU A 108 -16.81 -14.44 0.77
N PHE A 109 -15.53 -14.06 0.63
CA PHE A 109 -14.42 -14.91 1.03
C PHE A 109 -14.44 -15.20 2.53
N ILE A 110 -14.58 -14.17 3.38
CA ILE A 110 -14.67 -14.32 4.84
C ILE A 110 -15.87 -15.19 5.22
N LYS A 111 -17.05 -14.97 4.63
CA LYS A 111 -18.22 -15.82 4.88
C LYS A 111 -17.94 -17.29 4.57
N SER A 112 -17.21 -17.55 3.50
CA SER A 112 -16.89 -18.91 3.04
C SER A 112 -15.97 -19.71 3.96
N ILE A 113 -15.33 -19.07 4.96
CA ILE A 113 -14.50 -19.76 5.96
C ILE A 113 -15.33 -20.35 7.09
N ALA A 114 -16.58 -19.91 7.28
CA ALA A 114 -17.48 -20.46 8.29
C ALA A 114 -17.74 -21.95 8.08
N ASP A 115 -17.76 -22.38 6.82
CA ASP A 115 -17.96 -23.78 6.42
C ASP A 115 -16.67 -24.61 6.42
N LEU A 116 -15.54 -24.02 6.82
CA LEU A 116 -14.24 -24.66 6.80
C LEU A 116 -13.99 -25.43 8.10
N GLN A 117 -13.53 -26.67 7.98
CA GLN A 117 -13.13 -27.48 9.14
C GLN A 117 -11.64 -27.28 9.46
N LEU A 118 -11.34 -26.71 10.62
CA LEU A 118 -9.98 -26.74 11.15
C LEU A 118 -9.67 -28.14 11.65
N SER A 119 -8.64 -28.77 11.07
CA SER A 119 -8.22 -30.10 11.52
C SER A 119 -7.61 -30.05 12.92
N GLY A 120 -7.72 -31.16 13.66
CA GLY A 120 -7.13 -31.28 14.99
C GLY A 120 -5.62 -31.03 14.99
N ALA A 121 -4.92 -31.41 13.92
CA ALA A 121 -3.50 -31.13 13.75
C ALA A 121 -3.22 -29.61 13.67
N THR A 122 -3.98 -28.85 12.87
CA THR A 122 -3.86 -27.38 12.79
C THR A 122 -4.10 -26.74 14.16
N LEU A 123 -5.15 -27.15 14.88
CA LEU A 123 -5.48 -26.61 16.21
C LEU A 123 -4.41 -26.93 17.25
N GLN A 124 -3.88 -28.15 17.25
CA GLN A 124 -2.81 -28.56 18.17
C GLN A 124 -1.52 -27.77 17.93
N ARG A 125 -1.16 -27.54 16.67
CA ARG A 125 0.00 -26.70 16.31
C ARG A 125 -0.16 -25.26 16.76
N ALA A 126 -1.34 -24.66 16.54
CA ALA A 126 -1.65 -23.31 17.00
C ALA A 126 -1.57 -23.18 18.52
N THR A 127 -2.15 -24.15 19.25
CA THR A 127 -2.07 -24.20 20.72
C THR A 127 -0.63 -24.32 21.21
N THR A 128 0.16 -25.21 20.60
CA THR A 128 1.58 -25.38 20.94
C THR A 128 2.39 -24.11 20.69
N ALA A 129 2.11 -23.38 19.60
CA ALA A 129 2.75 -22.11 19.30
C ALA A 129 2.34 -21.01 20.31
N ALA A 130 1.08 -20.97 20.72
CA ALA A 130 0.57 -20.06 21.74
C ALA A 130 1.22 -20.31 23.11
N ASP A 131 1.46 -21.57 23.47
CA ASP A 131 2.15 -21.94 24.71
C ASP A 131 3.63 -21.55 24.68
N LYS A 132 4.30 -21.71 23.52
CA LYS A 132 5.68 -21.24 23.32
C LYS A 132 5.78 -19.72 23.43
N LEU A 133 4.84 -19.00 22.83
CA LEU A 133 4.75 -17.54 22.99
C LEU A 133 4.60 -17.18 24.47
N SER A 134 3.68 -17.83 25.18
CA SER A 134 3.43 -17.52 26.60
C SER A 134 4.69 -17.71 27.45
N ARG A 135 5.43 -18.80 27.24
CA ARG A 135 6.72 -19.03 27.91
C ARG A 135 7.74 -17.94 27.57
N PHE A 136 7.86 -17.58 26.28
CA PHE A 136 8.75 -16.51 25.85
C PHE A 136 8.41 -15.18 26.53
N LEU A 137 7.13 -14.81 26.62
CA LEU A 137 6.72 -13.57 27.28
C LEU A 137 7.06 -13.56 28.78
N VAL A 138 6.90 -14.71 29.45
CA VAL A 138 7.27 -14.87 30.87
C VAL A 138 8.78 -14.84 31.08
N GLU A 139 9.53 -15.60 30.28
CA GLU A 139 11.00 -15.68 30.36
C GLU A 139 11.67 -14.31 30.14
N HIS A 140 11.06 -13.46 29.30
CA HIS A 140 11.55 -12.11 29.01
C HIS A 140 10.86 -11.02 29.84
N GLU A 141 10.06 -11.39 30.86
CA GLU A 141 9.36 -10.47 31.76
C GLU A 141 8.53 -9.40 31.03
N LEU A 142 7.86 -9.79 29.95
CA LEU A 142 7.09 -8.89 29.09
C LEU A 142 5.65 -8.75 29.59
N ALA A 143 5.35 -7.61 30.22
CA ALA A 143 4.01 -7.23 30.72
C ALA A 143 3.44 -8.18 31.79
N ASN A 144 2.20 -7.91 32.22
CA ASN A 144 1.49 -8.73 33.20
C ASN A 144 0.74 -9.90 32.53
N SER A 145 0.28 -10.87 33.34
CA SER A 145 -0.41 -12.07 32.85
C SER A 145 -1.69 -11.77 32.05
N ALA A 146 -2.39 -10.67 32.33
CA ALA A 146 -3.59 -10.29 31.60
C ALA A 146 -3.26 -9.87 30.16
N LEU A 147 -2.28 -8.97 29.97
CA LEU A 147 -1.84 -8.53 28.65
C LEU A 147 -1.19 -9.65 27.85
N GLN A 148 -0.41 -10.51 28.53
CA GLN A 148 0.15 -11.72 27.91
C GLN A 148 -0.96 -12.66 27.41
N GLY A 149 -2.00 -12.87 28.21
CA GLY A 149 -3.17 -13.67 27.83
C GLY A 149 -3.92 -13.08 26.63
N GLU A 150 -4.11 -11.76 26.60
CA GLU A 150 -4.75 -11.08 25.47
C GLU A 150 -3.95 -11.26 24.17
N LEU A 151 -2.63 -11.03 24.19
CA LEU A 151 -1.77 -11.21 23.02
C LEU A 151 -1.75 -12.67 22.54
N ARG A 152 -1.79 -13.63 23.46
CA ARG A 152 -1.89 -15.06 23.15
C ARG A 152 -3.15 -15.36 22.36
N GLU A 153 -4.31 -14.88 22.80
CA GLU A 153 -5.59 -15.09 22.09
C GLU A 153 -5.63 -14.35 20.75
N ASP A 154 -4.98 -13.19 20.66
CA ASP A 154 -4.86 -12.45 19.41
C ASP A 154 -4.08 -13.22 18.34
N LEU A 155 -2.95 -13.79 18.73
CA LEU A 155 -2.12 -14.58 17.83
C LEU A 155 -2.77 -15.91 17.47
N LEU A 156 -3.42 -16.58 18.43
CA LEU A 156 -4.14 -17.82 18.16
C LEU A 156 -5.26 -17.60 17.13
N SER A 157 -6.03 -16.51 17.29
CA SER A 157 -7.07 -16.12 16.33
C SER A 157 -6.51 -15.77 14.96
N SER A 158 -5.38 -15.04 14.94
CA SER A 158 -4.71 -14.65 13.70
C SER A 158 -4.17 -15.85 12.93
N TRP A 159 -3.54 -16.81 13.62
CA TRP A 159 -3.10 -18.06 12.99
C TRP A 159 -4.26 -18.89 12.48
N ALA A 160 -5.33 -19.05 13.27
CA ALA A 160 -6.52 -19.78 12.83
C ALA A 160 -7.13 -19.19 11.56
N LEU A 161 -7.29 -17.86 11.50
CA LEU A 161 -7.78 -17.14 10.33
C LEU A 161 -6.85 -17.31 9.13
N LEU A 162 -5.56 -17.06 9.27
CA LEU A 162 -4.61 -17.17 8.16
C LEU A 162 -4.48 -18.61 7.63
N SER A 163 -4.57 -19.62 8.50
CA SER A 163 -4.64 -21.02 8.08
C SER A 163 -5.90 -21.32 7.28
N ALA A 164 -7.06 -20.84 7.74
CA ALA A 164 -8.32 -20.99 7.02
C ALA A 164 -8.27 -20.25 5.67
N PHE A 165 -7.72 -19.02 5.64
CA PHE A 165 -7.57 -18.25 4.42
C PHE A 165 -6.64 -18.95 3.41
N SER A 166 -5.49 -19.48 3.85
CA SER A 166 -4.59 -20.28 3.01
C SER A 166 -5.31 -21.49 2.42
N CYS A 167 -5.97 -22.28 3.28
CA CYS A 167 -6.69 -23.48 2.90
C CYS A 167 -7.79 -23.17 1.87
N LYS A 168 -8.65 -22.19 2.17
CA LYS A 168 -9.76 -21.79 1.30
C LYS A 168 -9.26 -21.22 -0.02
N ALA A 169 -8.17 -20.46 0.00
CA ALA A 169 -7.60 -19.89 -1.22
C ALA A 169 -6.94 -20.92 -2.15
N GLN A 170 -6.66 -22.12 -1.64
CA GLN A 170 -6.26 -23.28 -2.43
C GLN A 170 -7.46 -24.16 -2.86
N GLY A 171 -8.70 -23.72 -2.60
CA GLY A 171 -9.92 -24.45 -2.95
C GLY A 171 -10.24 -25.62 -2.01
N ARG A 172 -9.60 -25.69 -0.84
CA ARG A 172 -9.84 -26.74 0.17
C ARG A 172 -10.80 -26.25 1.25
N ASN A 173 -11.49 -27.18 1.89
CA ASN A 173 -12.42 -26.93 3.02
C ASN A 173 -11.96 -27.59 4.33
N VAL A 174 -10.78 -28.23 4.34
CA VAL A 174 -10.18 -28.81 5.55
C VAL A 174 -8.73 -28.38 5.63
N THR A 175 -8.34 -27.77 6.75
CA THR A 175 -6.95 -27.31 6.94
C THR A 175 -6.01 -28.48 7.19
N THR A 176 -4.76 -28.28 6.81
CA THR A 176 -3.64 -29.18 7.09
C THR A 176 -2.62 -28.49 8.00
N GLU A 177 -1.62 -29.24 8.47
CA GLU A 177 -0.49 -28.65 9.18
C GLU A 177 0.27 -27.61 8.33
N ALA A 178 0.38 -27.82 7.02
CA ALA A 178 1.02 -26.86 6.12
C ALA A 178 0.32 -25.50 6.06
N ASP A 179 -1.01 -25.47 6.24
CA ASP A 179 -1.77 -24.22 6.35
C ASP A 179 -1.47 -23.48 7.65
N PHE A 180 -1.22 -24.22 8.74
CA PHE A 180 -0.73 -23.64 9.98
C PHE A 180 0.67 -23.04 9.80
N GLU A 181 1.62 -23.81 9.27
CA GLU A 181 2.99 -23.32 9.09
C GLU A 181 3.03 -22.08 8.18
N THR A 182 2.18 -22.05 7.16
CA THR A 182 1.97 -20.87 6.30
C THR A 182 1.49 -19.67 7.11
N GLY A 183 0.38 -19.79 7.85
CA GLY A 183 -0.16 -18.70 8.66
C GLY A 183 0.80 -18.23 9.75
N TYR A 184 1.51 -19.17 10.36
CA TYR A 184 2.53 -18.92 11.38
C TYR A 184 3.72 -18.13 10.81
N ASP A 185 4.29 -18.58 9.70
CA ASP A 185 5.42 -17.88 9.06
C ASP A 185 5.01 -16.50 8.53
N ILE A 186 3.79 -16.34 8.03
CA ILE A 186 3.29 -15.04 7.55
C ILE A 186 3.23 -14.02 8.69
N ILE A 187 2.70 -14.38 9.85
CA ILE A 187 2.73 -13.48 11.02
C ILE A 187 4.17 -13.08 11.37
N ARG A 188 5.11 -14.03 11.35
CA ARG A 188 6.53 -13.73 11.64
C ARG A 188 7.14 -12.81 10.60
N ILE A 189 6.81 -12.99 9.31
CA ILE A 189 7.27 -12.12 8.24
C ILE A 189 6.76 -10.69 8.46
N LEU A 190 5.46 -10.54 8.69
CA LEU A 190 4.83 -9.23 8.92
C LEU A 190 5.41 -8.52 10.14
N PHE A 191 5.62 -9.25 11.23
CA PHE A 191 6.11 -8.68 12.49
C PHE A 191 7.59 -8.31 12.40
N PHE A 192 8.43 -9.20 11.88
CA PHE A 192 9.88 -9.07 12.01
C PHE A 192 10.59 -8.58 10.75
N HIS A 193 9.97 -8.69 9.58
CA HIS A 193 10.66 -8.49 8.31
C HIS A 193 10.01 -7.43 7.40
N THR A 194 8.69 -7.25 7.48
CA THR A 194 7.96 -6.30 6.61
C THR A 194 8.11 -4.85 7.10
N PRO A 195 8.54 -3.90 6.25
CA PRO A 195 8.71 -2.49 6.62
C PRO A 195 7.36 -1.79 6.83
N VAL A 196 7.35 -0.59 7.45
CA VAL A 196 6.08 0.11 7.75
C VAL A 196 5.37 0.58 6.48
N GLU A 197 6.15 0.96 5.46
CA GLU A 197 5.66 1.44 4.17
C GLU A 197 4.80 0.41 3.45
N ASP A 198 5.08 -0.88 3.65
CA ASP A 198 4.29 -1.98 3.14
C ASP A 198 2.85 -1.94 3.66
N PHE A 199 2.66 -1.71 4.95
CA PHE A 199 1.34 -1.58 5.56
C PHE A 199 0.64 -0.31 5.07
N THR A 200 1.32 0.83 5.17
CA THR A 200 0.75 2.14 4.81
C THR A 200 0.32 2.18 3.34
N THR A 201 1.07 1.55 2.43
CA THR A 201 0.75 1.58 1.00
C THR A 201 -0.54 0.89 0.61
N LEU A 202 -1.00 -0.11 1.39
CA LEU A 202 -2.30 -0.74 1.17
C LEU A 202 -3.45 0.28 1.31
N THR A 203 -3.33 1.20 2.26
CA THR A 203 -4.29 2.29 2.48
C THR A 203 -4.09 3.41 1.47
N THR A 204 -2.85 3.83 1.27
CA THR A 204 -2.48 4.91 0.35
C THR A 204 -3.01 4.68 -1.06
N ILE A 205 -2.87 3.46 -1.59
CA ILE A 205 -3.34 3.15 -2.93
C ILE A 205 -4.87 3.24 -3.05
N ARG A 206 -5.61 2.81 -2.01
CA ARG A 206 -7.07 2.90 -2.03
C ARG A 206 -7.52 4.36 -1.95
N ARG A 207 -6.88 5.15 -1.07
CA ARG A 207 -7.16 6.59 -0.95
C ARG A 207 -6.85 7.33 -2.24
N LEU A 208 -5.75 7.01 -2.92
CA LEU A 208 -5.45 7.55 -4.24
C LEU A 208 -6.50 7.17 -5.28
N GLY A 209 -6.83 5.88 -5.43
CA GLY A 209 -7.81 5.43 -6.42
C GLY A 209 -9.24 5.96 -6.20
N SER A 210 -9.57 6.36 -4.97
CA SER A 210 -10.85 6.97 -4.60
C SER A 210 -10.78 8.50 -4.39
N HIS A 211 -9.65 9.13 -4.71
CA HIS A 211 -9.48 10.55 -4.47
C HIS A 211 -10.31 11.39 -5.46
N THR A 212 -11.24 12.19 -4.94
CA THR A 212 -12.21 12.96 -5.74
C THR A 212 -11.57 13.97 -6.70
N ILE A 213 -10.40 14.50 -6.34
CA ILE A 213 -9.64 15.43 -7.20
C ILE A 213 -9.13 14.80 -8.50
N LEU A 214 -8.89 13.48 -8.54
CA LEU A 214 -8.25 12.85 -9.69
C LEU A 214 -9.19 12.76 -10.90
N PRO A 215 -10.46 12.33 -10.77
CA PRO A 215 -11.45 12.48 -11.83
C PRO A 215 -11.64 13.93 -12.29
N GLN A 216 -11.61 14.90 -11.36
CA GLN A 216 -11.74 16.32 -11.71
C GLN A 216 -10.53 16.83 -12.49
N ALA A 217 -9.32 16.49 -12.06
CA ALA A 217 -8.08 16.87 -12.75
C ALA A 217 -8.00 16.24 -14.14
N ALA A 218 -8.48 15.00 -14.29
CA ALA A 218 -8.55 14.33 -15.57
C ALA A 218 -9.53 15.02 -16.56
N ASN A 219 -10.55 15.71 -16.05
CA ASN A 219 -11.50 16.51 -16.83
C ASN A 219 -10.99 17.89 -17.23
N VAL A 220 -9.93 18.40 -16.59
CA VAL A 220 -9.37 19.70 -16.95
C VAL A 220 -8.81 19.63 -18.37
N GLY A 221 -9.44 20.38 -19.28
CA GLY A 221 -9.01 20.49 -20.67
C GLY A 221 -7.62 21.12 -20.76
N VAL A 222 -6.81 20.70 -21.74
CA VAL A 222 -5.50 21.30 -22.00
C VAL A 222 -5.52 21.89 -23.40
N SER A 223 -5.30 23.19 -23.51
CA SER A 223 -5.29 23.85 -24.82
C SER A 223 -3.99 23.56 -25.57
N PRO A 224 -4.01 23.60 -26.92
CA PRO A 224 -2.80 23.42 -27.72
C PRO A 224 -1.68 24.43 -27.38
N GLY A 225 -2.04 25.63 -26.92
CA GLY A 225 -1.07 26.65 -26.50
C GLY A 225 -0.32 26.22 -25.24
N PHE A 226 -1.05 25.77 -24.21
CA PHE A 226 -0.45 25.23 -22.99
C PHE A 226 0.43 24.01 -23.29
N ASP A 227 -0.06 23.07 -24.12
CA ASP A 227 0.71 21.88 -24.50
C ASP A 227 1.98 22.25 -25.28
N LYS A 228 1.91 23.27 -26.14
CA LYS A 228 3.09 23.77 -26.87
C LYS A 228 4.14 24.31 -25.89
N LYS A 229 3.76 25.16 -24.92
CA LYS A 229 4.70 25.66 -23.90
C LYS A 229 5.28 24.53 -23.05
N LEU A 230 4.47 23.55 -22.66
CA LEU A 230 4.95 22.39 -21.92
C LEU A 230 5.96 21.56 -22.72
N ASN A 231 5.75 21.39 -24.03
CA ASN A 231 6.67 20.66 -24.91
C ASN A 231 7.94 21.47 -25.26
N GLU A 232 7.91 22.79 -25.12
CA GLU A 232 9.07 23.68 -25.27
C GLU A 232 9.80 23.93 -23.93
N SER A 233 9.28 23.39 -22.83
CA SER A 233 9.79 23.58 -21.48
C SER A 233 11.19 22.98 -21.26
N VAL A 234 11.85 23.41 -20.19
CA VAL A 234 13.11 22.80 -19.71
C VAL A 234 12.92 21.30 -19.46
N ALA A 235 11.82 20.90 -18.80
CA ALA A 235 11.49 19.50 -18.56
C ALA A 235 11.43 18.66 -19.85
N ALA A 236 10.75 19.16 -20.89
CA ALA A 236 10.65 18.47 -22.18
C ALA A 236 12.00 18.36 -22.91
N ARG A 237 12.84 19.41 -22.83
CA ARG A 237 14.20 19.38 -23.38
C ARG A 237 15.06 18.33 -22.68
N LEU A 238 15.02 18.29 -21.36
CA LEU A 238 15.77 17.32 -20.55
C LEU A 238 15.35 15.88 -20.84
N GLU A 239 14.05 15.61 -20.97
CA GLU A 239 13.55 14.30 -21.39
C GLU A 239 14.06 13.87 -22.76
N ASN A 240 14.07 14.80 -23.72
CA ASN A 240 14.54 14.52 -25.08
C ASN A 240 16.05 14.22 -25.13
N VAL A 241 16.85 14.92 -24.33
CA VAL A 241 18.30 14.72 -24.22
C VAL A 241 18.61 13.35 -23.59
N HIS A 242 17.84 12.92 -22.60
CA HIS A 242 18.11 11.69 -21.83
C HIS A 242 17.19 10.50 -22.16
N LYS A 243 16.41 10.57 -23.25
CA LYS A 243 15.40 9.57 -23.62
C LYS A 243 15.93 8.12 -23.64
N ASP A 244 17.20 7.91 -24.00
CA ASP A 244 17.80 6.59 -24.12
C ASP A 244 17.94 5.91 -22.75
N GLN A 245 18.11 6.69 -21.68
CA GLN A 245 18.15 6.19 -20.31
C GLN A 245 16.77 5.69 -19.83
N LEU A 246 15.70 6.20 -20.43
CA LEU A 246 14.30 5.85 -20.11
C LEU A 246 13.76 4.69 -20.96
N ALA A 247 14.49 4.27 -22.00
CA ALA A 247 14.04 3.24 -22.94
C ALA A 247 13.75 1.89 -22.24
N GLY A 248 14.56 1.52 -21.25
CA GLY A 248 14.40 0.28 -20.48
C GLY A 248 13.10 0.22 -19.65
N MET A 249 12.50 1.37 -19.33
CA MET A 249 11.23 1.44 -18.59
C MET A 249 9.99 1.41 -19.50
N ALA A 250 10.17 1.56 -20.81
CA ALA A 250 9.07 1.70 -21.77
C ALA A 250 8.23 0.43 -21.90
N SER A 251 8.82 -0.76 -21.68
CA SER A 251 8.08 -2.03 -21.62
C SER A 251 7.16 -2.14 -20.40
N SER A 252 7.49 -1.43 -19.33
CA SER A 252 6.91 -1.63 -17.99
C SER A 252 5.76 -0.66 -17.67
N THR A 253 5.66 0.47 -18.37
CA THR A 253 4.91 1.65 -17.90
C THR A 253 3.89 2.22 -18.89
N SER A 254 3.58 1.51 -19.99
CA SER A 254 2.60 1.91 -21.02
C SER A 254 2.65 3.39 -21.41
N GLY A 255 3.83 3.86 -21.83
CA GLY A 255 4.04 5.23 -22.31
C GLY A 255 4.37 6.27 -21.23
N ALA A 256 4.18 5.98 -19.94
CA ALA A 256 4.54 6.90 -18.86
C ALA A 256 6.05 7.18 -18.80
N SER A 257 6.90 6.18 -19.07
CA SER A 257 8.35 6.39 -19.04
C SER A 257 8.92 7.22 -20.17
N ARG A 258 8.15 7.48 -21.25
CA ARG A 258 8.63 8.30 -22.37
C ARG A 258 8.60 9.79 -22.06
N THR A 259 7.82 10.19 -21.06
CA THR A 259 7.50 11.60 -20.72
C THR A 259 7.24 11.72 -19.21
N ILE A 260 8.25 11.44 -18.38
CA ILE A 260 8.11 11.41 -16.91
C ILE A 260 7.89 12.81 -16.31
N LEU A 261 8.80 13.74 -16.53
CA LEU A 261 8.72 15.13 -16.06
C LEU A 261 7.53 15.86 -16.66
N THR A 262 7.31 15.76 -17.98
CA THR A 262 6.22 16.49 -18.65
C THR A 262 4.85 15.96 -18.26
N ASN A 263 4.66 14.64 -18.11
CA ASN A 263 3.40 14.10 -17.58
C ASN A 263 3.21 14.41 -16.09
N SER A 264 4.29 14.42 -15.30
CA SER A 264 4.24 14.82 -13.90
C SER A 264 3.74 16.26 -13.78
N ILE A 265 4.39 17.20 -14.45
CA ILE A 265 3.98 18.61 -14.48
C ILE A 265 2.56 18.76 -14.98
N ARG A 266 2.18 18.05 -16.05
CA ARG A 266 0.82 18.14 -16.59
C ARG A 266 -0.23 17.72 -15.57
N LEU A 267 -0.01 16.61 -14.85
CA LEU A 267 -0.92 16.17 -13.80
C LEU A 267 -1.00 17.20 -12.66
N LEU A 268 0.14 17.73 -12.23
CA LEU A 268 0.18 18.73 -11.16
C LEU A 268 -0.52 20.02 -11.55
N GLY A 269 -0.32 20.49 -12.79
CA GLY A 269 -1.05 21.63 -13.34
C GLY A 269 -2.55 21.38 -13.40
N GLN A 270 -3.00 20.19 -13.80
CA GLN A 270 -4.42 19.83 -13.77
C GLN A 270 -4.98 19.78 -12.35
N VAL A 271 -4.22 19.25 -11.38
CA VAL A 271 -4.61 19.24 -9.96
C VAL A 271 -4.72 20.67 -9.42
N GLN A 272 -3.79 21.55 -9.77
CA GLN A 272 -3.84 22.95 -9.37
C GLN A 272 -4.98 23.72 -10.03
N ALA A 273 -5.26 23.45 -11.31
CA ALA A 273 -6.40 24.01 -12.01
C ALA A 273 -7.72 23.66 -11.30
N VAL A 274 -7.89 22.41 -10.85
CA VAL A 274 -9.06 22.02 -10.04
C VAL A 274 -9.16 22.84 -8.75
N LYS A 275 -8.04 23.01 -8.03
CA LYS A 275 -8.01 23.82 -6.78
C LYS A 275 -8.37 25.29 -7.04
N GLN A 276 -8.10 25.80 -8.24
CA GLN A 276 -8.41 27.16 -8.67
C GLN A 276 -9.76 27.30 -9.39
N GLY A 277 -10.52 26.21 -9.57
CA GLY A 277 -11.79 26.22 -10.31
C GLY A 277 -11.62 26.45 -11.82
N ILE A 278 -10.45 26.14 -12.37
CA ILE A 278 -10.13 26.29 -13.80
C ILE A 278 -10.49 24.99 -14.52
N GLU A 279 -11.46 25.08 -15.45
CA GLU A 279 -11.90 23.92 -16.25
C GLU A 279 -10.96 23.61 -17.42
N ARG A 280 -10.17 24.60 -17.86
CA ARG A 280 -9.27 24.46 -19.01
C ARG A 280 -7.97 25.24 -18.82
N LEU A 281 -6.85 24.53 -18.97
CA LEU A 281 -5.51 25.10 -18.98
C LEU A 281 -5.25 25.79 -20.32
N GLU A 282 -5.11 27.11 -20.28
CA GLU A 282 -4.78 27.96 -21.42
C GLU A 282 -3.32 28.39 -21.37
N ASP A 283 -2.85 28.97 -22.48
CA ASP A 283 -1.46 29.40 -22.63
C ASP A 283 -1.00 30.40 -21.54
N GLU A 284 -1.91 31.26 -21.09
CA GLU A 284 -1.69 32.25 -20.02
C GLU A 284 -1.55 31.60 -18.64
N HIS A 285 -2.12 30.40 -18.43
CA HIS A 285 -2.03 29.69 -17.15
C HIS A 285 -0.67 29.02 -16.95
N TYR A 286 0.13 28.83 -18.01
CA TYR A 286 1.34 28.02 -17.97
C TYR A 286 2.26 28.37 -16.79
N ASP A 287 2.74 29.61 -16.70
CA ASP A 287 3.72 30.00 -15.67
C ASP A 287 3.18 29.80 -14.25
N SER A 288 1.92 30.19 -14.01
CA SER A 288 1.27 30.03 -12.71
C SER A 288 1.12 28.56 -12.30
N MET A 289 0.82 27.67 -13.26
CA MET A 289 0.66 26.23 -13.01
C MET A 289 2.00 25.54 -12.78
N ILE A 290 3.05 25.97 -13.49
CA ILE A 290 4.41 25.46 -13.25
C ILE A 290 4.85 25.85 -11.85
N ILE A 291 4.74 27.12 -11.46
CA ILE A 291 5.12 27.58 -10.11
C ILE A 291 4.33 26.81 -9.05
N GLY A 292 3.01 26.69 -9.22
CA GLY A 292 2.16 25.93 -8.30
C GLY A 292 2.53 24.44 -8.23
N ALA A 293 3.04 23.84 -9.31
CA ALA A 293 3.53 22.46 -9.30
C ALA A 293 4.88 22.33 -8.56
N LEU A 294 5.78 23.30 -8.69
CA LEU A 294 7.05 23.34 -7.93
C LEU A 294 6.78 23.46 -6.43
N GLU A 295 5.87 24.36 -6.04
CA GLU A 295 5.47 24.52 -4.64
C GLU A 295 4.87 23.25 -4.04
N MET A 296 4.20 22.42 -4.85
CA MET A 296 3.69 21.12 -4.38
C MET A 296 4.80 20.12 -4.06
N PHE A 297 5.91 20.13 -4.81
CA PHE A 297 7.08 19.31 -4.48
C PHE A 297 7.77 19.80 -3.20
N ASP A 298 7.94 21.11 -3.07
CA ASP A 298 8.59 21.70 -1.90
C ASP A 298 7.80 21.43 -0.62
N LYS A 299 6.45 21.46 -0.68
CA LYS A 299 5.56 21.13 0.46
C LYS A 299 5.75 19.72 1.00
N ILE A 300 6.13 18.75 0.16
CA ILE A 300 6.41 17.38 0.58
C ILE A 300 7.91 17.14 0.83
N GLY A 301 8.72 18.20 0.86
CA GLY A 301 10.15 18.14 1.15
C GLY A 301 11.02 17.61 0.00
N ILE A 302 10.53 17.68 -1.25
CA ILE A 302 11.30 17.26 -2.43
C ILE A 302 11.75 18.49 -3.20
N SER A 303 13.07 18.67 -3.33
CA SER A 303 13.66 19.73 -4.16
C SER A 303 13.19 19.62 -5.61
N SER A 304 12.68 20.72 -6.13
CA SER A 304 12.23 20.88 -7.52
C SER A 304 13.36 21.17 -8.52
N GLU A 305 14.63 21.23 -8.07
CA GLU A 305 15.81 21.57 -8.90
C GLU A 305 15.95 20.74 -10.18
N PHE A 306 15.46 19.49 -10.18
CA PHE A 306 15.49 18.62 -11.35
C PHE A 306 14.62 19.09 -12.53
N LEU A 307 13.80 20.12 -12.34
CA LEU A 307 13.03 20.76 -13.40
C LEU A 307 13.78 21.94 -14.04
N GLN A 308 14.92 22.33 -13.46
CA GLN A 308 15.70 23.52 -13.86
C GLN A 308 17.18 23.19 -14.15
N ASP A 309 17.77 22.21 -13.46
CA ASP A 309 19.16 21.78 -13.59
C ASP A 309 19.29 20.46 -14.36
N GLU A 310 20.06 20.48 -15.45
CA GLU A 310 20.35 19.32 -16.30
C GLU A 310 21.08 18.20 -15.54
N SER A 311 22.01 18.54 -14.65
CA SER A 311 22.73 17.57 -13.82
C SER A 311 21.78 16.82 -12.90
N ALA A 312 20.90 17.56 -12.21
CA ALA A 312 19.91 16.98 -11.32
C ALA A 312 18.88 16.11 -12.07
N ALA A 313 18.47 16.51 -13.28
CA ALA A 313 17.57 15.72 -14.12
C ALA A 313 18.23 14.44 -14.65
N ALA A 314 19.48 14.54 -15.12
CA ALA A 314 20.25 13.37 -15.57
C ALA A 314 20.41 12.35 -14.43
N GLN A 315 20.66 12.79 -13.20
CA GLN A 315 20.73 11.90 -12.03
C GLN A 315 19.41 11.19 -11.76
N ILE A 316 18.26 11.85 -11.92
CA ILE A 316 16.95 11.20 -11.82
C ILE A 316 16.80 10.12 -12.89
N PHE A 317 17.07 10.46 -14.15
CA PHE A 317 16.86 9.53 -15.25
C PHE A 317 17.78 8.32 -15.17
N GLN A 318 19.03 8.49 -14.76
CA GLN A 318 19.93 7.38 -14.44
C GLN A 318 19.41 6.56 -13.25
N GLY A 319 18.89 7.25 -12.22
CA GLY A 319 18.34 6.64 -11.02
C GLY A 319 17.03 5.88 -11.21
N LEU A 320 16.35 6.02 -12.34
CA LEU A 320 15.09 5.34 -12.67
C LEU A 320 15.26 3.90 -13.21
N LYS A 321 16.50 3.40 -13.29
CA LYS A 321 16.78 2.01 -13.66
C LYS A 321 16.05 1.05 -12.73
N LEU A 322 15.28 0.10 -13.28
CA LEU A 322 14.52 -0.86 -12.49
C LEU A 322 15.41 -1.97 -11.94
N GLY A 323 15.21 -2.31 -10.66
CA GLY A 323 15.73 -3.53 -10.05
C GLY A 323 14.97 -4.78 -10.52
N GLU A 324 15.47 -5.94 -10.10
CA GLU A 324 14.88 -7.23 -10.45
C GLU A 324 13.42 -7.35 -9.96
N GLY A 325 12.52 -7.84 -10.83
CA GLY A 325 11.10 -8.06 -10.51
C GLY A 325 10.22 -6.81 -10.40
N VAL A 326 10.80 -5.61 -10.39
CA VAL A 326 10.07 -4.34 -10.19
C VAL A 326 9.13 -4.02 -11.37
N GLU A 327 9.48 -4.41 -12.59
CA GLU A 327 8.59 -4.28 -13.76
C GLU A 327 7.22 -4.93 -13.52
N GLU A 328 7.20 -6.15 -12.97
CA GLU A 328 5.94 -6.85 -12.69
C GLU A 328 5.17 -6.17 -11.56
N ARG A 329 5.87 -5.64 -10.55
CA ARG A 329 5.25 -4.86 -9.45
C ARG A 329 4.56 -3.61 -9.99
N ILE A 330 5.20 -2.88 -10.91
CA ILE A 330 4.62 -1.71 -11.58
C ILE A 330 3.36 -2.10 -12.36
N LYS A 331 3.42 -3.18 -13.15
CA LYS A 331 2.25 -3.67 -13.92
C LYS A 331 1.07 -4.02 -13.02
N LEU A 332 1.31 -4.70 -11.90
CA LEU A 332 0.27 -5.04 -10.93
C LEU A 332 -0.31 -3.78 -10.26
N LEU A 333 0.56 -2.83 -9.90
CA LEU A 333 0.15 -1.55 -9.32
C LEU A 333 -0.74 -0.75 -10.28
N ILE A 334 -0.35 -0.65 -11.55
CA ILE A 334 -1.12 0.02 -12.61
C ILE A 334 -2.53 -0.59 -12.68
N ARG A 335 -2.62 -1.91 -12.83
CA ARG A 335 -3.91 -2.61 -12.91
C ARG A 335 -4.76 -2.39 -11.66
N ARG A 336 -4.13 -2.32 -10.48
CA ARG A 336 -4.82 -2.06 -9.23
C ARG A 336 -5.36 -0.62 -9.17
N LEU A 337 -4.57 0.36 -9.57
CA LEU A 337 -5.01 1.77 -9.66
C LEU A 337 -6.15 1.93 -10.68
N GLU A 338 -6.04 1.32 -11.85
CA GLU A 338 -7.10 1.32 -12.87
C GLU A 338 -8.41 0.77 -12.31
N GLY A 339 -8.36 -0.40 -11.65
CA GLY A 339 -9.55 -0.99 -11.02
C GLY A 339 -10.17 -0.07 -9.98
N LEU A 340 -9.37 0.47 -9.06
CA LEU A 340 -9.85 1.36 -7.99
C LEU A 340 -10.49 2.66 -8.52
N VAL A 341 -9.92 3.25 -9.57
CA VAL A 341 -10.46 4.48 -10.17
C VAL A 341 -11.77 4.21 -10.93
N VAL A 342 -11.88 3.07 -11.61
CA VAL A 342 -13.14 2.64 -12.23
C VAL A 342 -14.21 2.41 -11.18
N ASP A 343 -13.87 1.69 -10.10
CA ASP A 343 -14.79 1.39 -9.02
C ASP A 343 -15.28 2.66 -8.31
N SER A 344 -14.40 3.65 -8.09
CA SER A 344 -14.79 4.88 -7.39
C SER A 344 -15.66 5.82 -8.22
N THR A 345 -15.52 5.79 -9.55
CA THR A 345 -16.29 6.65 -10.47
C THR A 345 -17.57 5.98 -10.97
N GLY A 346 -17.70 4.66 -10.80
CA GLY A 346 -18.84 3.88 -11.29
C GLY A 346 -18.96 3.82 -12.82
N ASN A 347 -17.98 4.37 -13.55
CA ASN A 347 -18.01 4.50 -15.00
C ASN A 347 -16.91 3.64 -15.64
N LYS A 348 -17.28 2.53 -16.30
CA LYS A 348 -16.32 1.69 -17.03
C LYS A 348 -15.68 2.42 -18.21
N ASP A 349 -16.36 3.41 -18.78
CA ASP A 349 -15.81 4.25 -19.84
C ASP A 349 -14.81 5.28 -19.31
N PHE A 350 -14.64 5.40 -17.98
CA PHE A 350 -13.62 6.27 -17.38
C PHE A 350 -12.23 5.95 -17.94
N LEU A 351 -11.87 4.68 -18.15
CA LEU A 351 -10.57 4.33 -18.72
C LEU A 351 -10.41 4.78 -20.17
N LEU A 352 -11.50 4.87 -20.93
CA LEU A 352 -11.48 5.43 -22.30
C LEU A 352 -11.46 6.95 -22.28
N GLN A 353 -12.24 7.57 -21.39
CA GLN A 353 -12.35 9.02 -21.24
C GLN A 353 -11.07 9.65 -20.65
N TYR A 354 -10.37 8.92 -19.76
CA TYR A 354 -9.20 9.38 -19.03
C TYR A 354 -8.02 8.41 -19.13
N ALA A 355 -7.86 7.78 -20.30
CA ALA A 355 -6.77 6.84 -20.60
C ALA A 355 -5.36 7.37 -20.25
N ARG A 356 -5.22 8.69 -20.12
CA ARG A 356 -3.95 9.38 -19.81
C ARG A 356 -3.74 9.63 -18.31
N LEU A 357 -4.74 9.50 -17.45
CA LEU A 357 -4.62 9.77 -16.01
C LEU A 357 -3.65 8.80 -15.34
N VAL A 358 -3.86 7.49 -15.50
CA VAL A 358 -3.02 6.47 -14.87
C VAL A 358 -1.56 6.54 -15.35
N PRO A 359 -1.26 6.68 -16.65
CA PRO A 359 0.12 6.95 -17.09
C PRO A 359 0.74 8.18 -16.45
N ARG A 360 0.00 9.27 -16.26
CA ARG A 360 0.52 10.48 -15.60
C ARG A 360 0.77 10.26 -14.10
N LEU A 361 -0.10 9.52 -13.41
CA LEU A 361 0.10 9.12 -12.02
C LEU A 361 1.35 8.25 -11.87
N VAL A 362 1.55 7.31 -12.80
CA VAL A 362 2.73 6.42 -12.82
C VAL A 362 4.00 7.21 -13.08
N ALA A 363 3.97 8.19 -14.00
CA ALA A 363 5.11 9.07 -14.26
C ALA A 363 5.52 9.83 -12.98
N LEU A 364 4.56 10.47 -12.31
CA LEU A 364 4.80 11.18 -11.06
C LEU A 364 5.25 10.24 -9.93
N LEU A 365 4.64 9.06 -9.82
CA LEU A 365 5.06 8.02 -8.89
C LEU A 365 6.53 7.65 -9.08
N LEU A 366 6.97 7.39 -10.31
CA LEU A 366 8.34 6.98 -10.61
C LEU A 366 9.33 8.10 -10.29
N LEU A 367 8.95 9.34 -10.59
CA LEU A 367 9.71 10.52 -10.21
C LEU A 367 9.89 10.61 -8.69
N LEU A 368 8.81 10.47 -7.92
CA LEU A 368 8.84 10.49 -6.46
C LEU A 368 9.62 9.30 -5.88
N ALA A 369 9.45 8.11 -6.45
CA ALA A 369 10.18 6.91 -6.06
C ALA A 369 11.69 7.09 -6.26
N SER A 370 12.12 7.74 -7.35
CA SER A 370 13.55 8.04 -7.59
C SER A 370 14.16 8.93 -6.50
N LYS A 371 13.37 9.82 -5.90
CA LYS A 371 13.78 10.71 -4.81
C LYS A 371 13.69 10.07 -3.43
N ALA A 372 12.94 8.98 -3.30
CA ALA A 372 12.80 8.22 -2.05
C ALA A 372 13.92 7.20 -1.82
N LYS A 373 14.83 7.04 -2.79
CA LYS A 373 15.94 6.08 -2.75
C LYS A 373 16.98 6.48 -1.71
N VAL A 374 17.56 5.46 -1.08
CA VAL A 374 18.70 5.64 -0.15
C VAL A 374 19.97 6.06 -0.91
N SER A 375 20.16 5.56 -2.13
CA SER A 375 21.28 5.91 -2.99
C SER A 375 20.79 6.25 -4.40
N PRO A 376 21.16 7.42 -4.97
CA PRO A 376 20.75 7.82 -6.32
C PRO A 376 21.14 6.83 -7.41
N GLU A 377 22.26 6.11 -7.25
CA GLU A 377 22.81 5.20 -8.26
C GLU A 377 22.24 3.78 -8.23
N ALA A 378 21.63 3.37 -7.10
CA ALA A 378 21.08 2.03 -6.96
C ALA A 378 19.88 1.81 -7.91
N PRO A 379 19.55 0.60 -8.36
CA PRO A 379 18.29 0.38 -9.07
C PRO A 379 17.08 0.66 -8.17
N LEU A 380 15.96 1.12 -8.75
CA LEU A 380 14.68 1.24 -8.06
C LEU A 380 14.24 -0.13 -7.53
N THR A 381 13.82 -0.15 -6.28
CA THR A 381 13.25 -1.32 -5.60
C THR A 381 11.75 -1.18 -5.39
N ASP A 382 11.09 -2.28 -5.02
CA ASP A 382 9.67 -2.27 -4.64
C ASP A 382 9.39 -1.35 -3.43
N LEU A 383 10.33 -1.25 -2.49
CA LEU A 383 10.22 -0.34 -1.35
C LEU A 383 10.25 1.14 -1.78
N ASP A 384 11.08 1.49 -2.78
CA ASP A 384 11.14 2.86 -3.31
C ASP A 384 9.83 3.24 -4.01
N LEU A 385 9.21 2.32 -4.75
CA LEU A 385 7.88 2.52 -5.33
C LEU A 385 6.82 2.76 -4.25
N LYS A 386 6.88 2.01 -3.14
CA LYS A 386 5.95 2.16 -2.02
C LYS A 386 6.10 3.52 -1.33
N LYS A 387 7.32 3.96 -1.08
CA LYS A 387 7.61 5.31 -0.57
C LYS A 387 7.12 6.39 -1.54
N GLY A 388 7.40 6.24 -2.83
CA GLY A 388 6.90 7.13 -3.88
C GLY A 388 5.36 7.22 -3.89
N LEU A 389 4.66 6.11 -3.63
CA LEU A 389 3.21 6.07 -3.57
C LEU A 389 2.66 6.85 -2.38
N ILE A 390 3.31 6.74 -1.21
CA ILE A 390 2.97 7.51 0.00
C ILE A 390 3.15 9.02 -0.28
N LEU A 391 4.29 9.40 -0.86
CA LEU A 391 4.57 10.78 -1.25
C LEU A 391 3.56 11.31 -2.26
N LEU A 392 3.17 10.47 -3.24
CA LEU A 392 2.16 10.82 -4.25
C LEU A 392 0.81 11.15 -3.61
N HIS A 393 0.40 10.36 -2.61
CA HIS A 393 -0.83 10.64 -1.87
C HIS A 393 -0.76 11.95 -1.10
N TYR A 394 0.34 12.23 -0.40
CA TYR A 394 0.50 13.51 0.30
C TYR A 394 0.47 14.70 -0.65
N LEU A 395 1.14 14.56 -1.80
CA LEU A 395 1.19 15.60 -2.81
C LEU A 395 -0.21 15.92 -3.37
N ILE A 396 -1.01 14.89 -3.68
CA ILE A 396 -2.36 15.07 -4.23
C ILE A 396 -3.34 15.57 -3.16
N SER A 397 -3.22 15.06 -1.93
CA SER A 397 -4.17 15.34 -0.86
C SER A 397 -3.99 16.74 -0.26
N GLY A 398 -2.78 17.30 -0.31
CA GLY A 398 -2.48 18.72 -0.06
C GLY A 398 -2.78 19.22 1.33
#